data_AF-A0A0C4FBY5-F1
#
_entry.id   AF-A0A0C4FBY5-F1
#
_cell.length_a   1.000
_cell.length_b   1.000
_cell.length_c   1.000
_cell.angle_alpha   90.00
_cell.angle_beta   90.00
_cell.angle_gamma   90.00
#
_symmetry.space_group_name_H-M   'P 1'
#
loop_
_entity.id
_entity.type
_entity.pdbx_description
1 polymer ?
#
loop_
_entity_poly.entity_id
_entity_poly.type
_entity_poly.pdbx_seq_one_letter_code
_entity_poly.pdbx_strand_id
1 'polypeptide(L)'
;FLLTRPAVLKYLNTWIFPKKELFVVAWACQHPHLRNLNTSRVESGHAYLKTFVQNSRGNLLAVFKALANAVGSQINHVHKSIGQDTIKTLLKVP
;
A
#
# COMPACT_ATOMS: atom_id res chain seq x y z
N PHE A 1 0.32 -6.75 -29.16
CA PHE A 1 1.31 -7.80 -28.86
C PHE A 1 0.71 -9.21 -28.81
N LEU A 2 -0.32 -9.50 -28.01
CA LEU A 2 -0.94 -10.85 -27.99
C LEU A 2 -1.80 -11.16 -29.21
N LEU A 3 -2.44 -10.14 -29.80
CA LEU A 3 -3.24 -10.28 -31.02
C LEU A 3 -2.44 -10.68 -32.26
N THR A 4 -1.11 -10.49 -32.25
CA THR A 4 -0.23 -10.92 -33.36
C THR A 4 0.21 -12.38 -33.23
N ARG A 5 -0.27 -13.11 -32.21
CA ARG A 5 0.13 -14.51 -31.93
C ARG A 5 -1.10 -15.37 -31.59
N PRO A 6 -1.90 -15.77 -32.60
CA PRO A 6 -3.18 -16.46 -32.38
C PRO A 6 -3.05 -17.81 -31.69
N ALA A 7 -1.94 -18.54 -31.90
CA ALA A 7 -1.66 -19.80 -31.21
C ALA A 7 -1.52 -19.62 -29.68
N VAL A 8 -0.87 -18.53 -29.25
CA VAL A 8 -0.74 -18.19 -27.83
C VAL A 8 -2.11 -17.84 -27.26
N LEU A 9 -2.92 -17.07 -27.98
CA LEU A 9 -4.27 -16.71 -27.54
C LEU A 9 -5.16 -17.95 -27.38
N LYS A 10 -5.09 -18.89 -28.34
CA LYS A 10 -5.81 -20.17 -28.27
C LYS A 10 -5.35 -20.99 -27.07
N TYR A 11 -4.05 -21.12 -26.84
CA TYR A 11 -3.52 -21.83 -25.69
C TYR A 11 -4.00 -21.23 -24.35
N LEU A 12 -3.93 -19.90 -24.22
CA LEU A 12 -4.38 -19.20 -23.02
C LEU A 12 -5.88 -19.40 -22.77
N ASN A 13 -6.71 -19.26 -23.79
CA ASN A 13 -8.17 -19.43 -23.69
C ASN A 13 -8.58 -20.87 -23.39
N THR A 14 -7.89 -21.87 -23.97
CA THR A 14 -8.26 -23.27 -23.79
C THR A 14 -7.77 -23.85 -22.46
N TRP A 15 -6.55 -23.51 -22.03
CA TRP A 15 -5.88 -24.23 -20.94
C TRP A 15 -5.63 -23.40 -19.70
N ILE A 16 -5.39 -22.10 -19.84
CA ILE A 16 -4.93 -21.23 -18.76
C ILE A 16 -6.12 -20.51 -18.12
N PHE A 17 -6.90 -19.74 -18.89
CA PHE A 17 -8.00 -18.95 -18.34
C PHE A 17 -9.11 -19.76 -17.65
N PRO A 18 -9.54 -20.94 -18.14
CA PRO A 18 -10.54 -21.75 -17.45
C PRO A 18 -10.08 -22.21 -16.06
N LYS A 19 -8.75 -22.31 -15.86
CA LYS A 19 -8.13 -22.73 -14.60
C LYS A 19 -7.54 -21.57 -13.82
N LYS A 20 -7.77 -20.32 -14.25
CA LYS A 20 -7.10 -19.14 -13.70
C LYS A 20 -7.19 -19.06 -12.19
N GLU A 21 -8.34 -19.36 -11.60
CA GLU A 21 -8.56 -19.30 -10.15
C GLU A 21 -7.66 -20.25 -9.36
N LEU A 22 -7.21 -21.36 -9.96
CA LEU A 22 -6.34 -22.35 -9.31
C LEU A 22 -4.91 -21.85 -9.10
N PHE A 23 -4.47 -20.89 -9.92
CA PHE A 23 -3.12 -20.36 -9.86
C PHE A 23 -3.08 -18.83 -9.76
N VAL A 24 -4.22 -18.13 -9.82
CA VAL A 24 -4.29 -16.68 -9.56
C VAL A 24 -3.87 -16.41 -8.12
N VAL A 25 -4.24 -17.28 -7.19
CA VAL A 25 -3.83 -17.15 -5.78
C VAL A 25 -2.33 -17.44 -5.63
N ALA A 26 -1.78 -18.42 -6.36
CA ALA A 26 -0.33 -18.62 -6.37
C ALA A 26 0.38 -17.42 -7.02
N TRP A 27 -0.09 -16.93 -8.16
CA TRP A 27 0.56 -15.83 -8.85
C TRP A 27 0.44 -14.50 -8.07
N ALA A 28 -0.74 -14.16 -7.59
CA ALA A 28 -1.00 -12.93 -6.85
C ALA A 28 -0.51 -12.99 -5.39
N CYS A 29 -0.40 -14.18 -4.79
CA CYS A 29 -0.23 -14.34 -3.34
C CYS A 29 0.92 -15.26 -2.93
N GLN A 30 1.62 -15.93 -3.86
CA GLN A 30 2.73 -16.81 -3.49
C GLN A 30 3.83 -15.98 -2.83
N HIS A 31 4.23 -14.82 -3.37
CA HIS A 31 5.24 -13.94 -2.75
C HIS A 31 4.97 -12.40 -2.65
N PRO A 32 3.86 -11.79 -3.12
CA PRO A 32 3.54 -10.40 -2.75
C PRO A 32 2.82 -10.33 -1.38
N HIS A 33 3.37 -9.54 -0.45
CA HIS A 33 2.77 -9.19 0.85
C HIS A 33 2.62 -10.30 1.91
N LEU A 34 3.45 -11.36 1.90
CA LEU A 34 3.43 -12.39 2.97
C LEU A 34 2.03 -12.97 3.23
N ARG A 35 1.26 -13.27 2.16
CA ARG A 35 -0.15 -13.72 2.22
C ARG A 35 -1.14 -12.69 2.77
N ASN A 36 -0.76 -11.44 2.94
CA ASN A 36 -1.70 -10.38 3.26
C ASN A 36 -2.47 -9.97 2.00
N LEU A 37 -3.68 -10.51 1.84
CA LEU A 37 -4.60 -10.15 0.75
C LEU A 37 -5.32 -8.81 0.98
N ASN A 38 -5.11 -8.18 2.14
CA ASN A 38 -5.80 -6.97 2.50
C ASN A 38 -5.07 -5.76 1.93
N THR A 39 -5.62 -5.18 0.87
CA THR A 39 -5.09 -3.97 0.23
C THR A 39 -5.27 -2.72 1.09
N SER A 40 -6.14 -2.76 2.12
CA SER A 40 -6.50 -1.58 2.93
C SER A 40 -5.30 -0.89 3.59
N ARG A 41 -4.26 -1.63 3.99
CA ARG A 41 -3.05 -1.04 4.59
C ARG A 41 -2.23 -0.27 3.56
N VAL A 42 -2.11 -0.80 2.35
CA VAL A 42 -1.42 -0.14 1.24
C VAL A 42 -2.23 1.07 0.77
N GLU A 43 -3.55 0.92 0.63
CA GLU A 43 -4.45 1.99 0.23
C GLU A 43 -4.50 3.13 1.26
N SER A 44 -4.56 2.82 2.56
CA SER A 44 -4.50 3.83 3.62
C SER A 44 -3.16 4.57 3.64
N GLY A 45 -2.04 3.85 3.50
CA GLY A 45 -0.71 4.47 3.37
C GLY A 45 -0.62 5.38 2.14
N HIS A 46 -1.14 4.91 1.00
CA HIS A 46 -1.19 5.70 -0.23
C HIS A 46 -2.08 6.95 -0.10
N ALA A 47 -3.27 6.82 0.51
CA ALA A 47 -4.16 7.94 0.79
C ALA A 47 -3.49 8.96 1.71
N TYR A 48 -2.78 8.50 2.74
CA TYR A 48 -2.02 9.36 3.64
C TYR A 48 -0.94 10.16 2.89
N LEU A 49 -0.10 9.49 2.09
CA LEU A 49 0.96 10.17 1.32
C LEU A 49 0.42 11.19 0.32
N LYS A 50 -0.74 10.94 -0.28
CA LYS A 50 -1.40 11.90 -1.19
C LYS A 50 -1.72 13.23 -0.52
N THR A 51 -1.97 13.26 0.79
CA THR A 51 -2.24 14.51 1.52
C THR A 51 -1.02 15.44 1.57
N PHE A 52 0.20 14.90 1.42
CA PHE A 52 1.45 15.65 1.41
C PHE A 52 1.97 15.95 0.01
N VAL A 53 1.86 14.99 -0.93
CA VAL A 53 2.37 15.16 -2.30
C VAL A 53 1.45 16.06 -3.14
N GLN A 54 0.14 16.06 -2.85
CA GLN A 54 -0.92 16.95 -3.38
C GLN A 54 -1.21 16.86 -4.89
N ASN A 55 -0.19 16.76 -5.77
CA ASN A 55 -0.37 16.64 -7.21
C ASN A 55 0.76 15.83 -7.87
N SER A 56 0.56 15.44 -9.13
CA SER A 56 1.54 14.65 -9.91
C SER A 56 2.53 15.51 -10.71
N ARG A 57 2.52 16.84 -10.52
CA ARG A 57 3.33 17.81 -11.26
C ARG A 57 4.38 18.39 -10.33
N GLY A 58 5.48 17.67 -10.14
CA GLY A 58 6.60 18.09 -9.31
C GLY A 58 7.89 17.38 -9.68
N ASN A 59 9.02 17.91 -9.22
CA ASN A 59 10.29 17.22 -9.35
C ASN A 59 10.49 16.23 -8.18
N LEU A 60 11.40 15.28 -8.39
CA LEU A 60 11.66 14.20 -7.43
C LEU A 60 12.11 14.74 -6.06
N LEU A 61 12.89 15.84 -6.04
CA LEU A 61 13.32 16.48 -4.79
C LEU A 61 12.14 16.99 -3.96
N ALA A 62 11.15 17.62 -4.59
CA ALA A 62 9.94 18.09 -3.92
C ALA A 62 9.14 16.93 -3.33
N VAL A 63 9.03 15.81 -4.07
CA VAL A 63 8.38 14.59 -3.58
C VAL A 63 9.13 14.04 -2.36
N PHE A 64 10.46 13.92 -2.39
CA PHE A 64 11.23 13.44 -1.24
C PHE A 64 11.06 14.33 0.00
N LYS A 65 11.04 15.66 -0.16
CA LYS A 65 10.76 16.59 0.95
C LYS A 65 9.36 16.38 1.52
N ALA A 66 8.35 16.19 0.66
CA ALA A 66 6.98 15.90 1.10
C ALA A 66 6.89 14.58 1.88
N LEU A 67 7.59 13.53 1.42
CA LEU A 67 7.66 12.24 2.12
C LEU A 67 8.36 12.37 3.48
N ALA A 68 9.47 13.13 3.57
CA ALA A 68 10.14 13.38 4.84
C ALA A 68 9.22 14.11 5.84
N ASN A 69 8.45 15.09 5.37
CA ASN A 69 7.45 15.78 6.18
C ASN A 69 6.33 14.85 6.65
N ALA A 70 5.87 13.93 5.79
CA ALA A 70 4.87 12.94 6.15
C ALA A 70 5.34 12.03 7.28
N VAL A 71 6.58 11.51 7.19
CA VAL A 71 7.19 10.69 8.25
C VAL A 71 7.33 11.49 9.55
N GLY A 72 7.84 12.72 9.48
CA GLY A 72 7.95 13.60 10.64
C GLY A 72 6.60 13.86 11.31
N SER A 73 5.54 14.05 10.53
CA SER A 73 4.18 14.22 11.04
C SER A 73 3.67 12.97 11.76
N GLN A 74 3.94 11.76 11.25
CA GLN A 74 3.54 10.51 11.92
C GLN A 74 4.26 10.32 13.25
N ILE A 75 5.58 10.59 13.29
CA ILE A 75 6.38 10.50 14.52
C ILE A 75 5.85 11.48 15.57
N ASN A 76 5.61 12.72 15.18
CA ASN A 76 5.07 13.75 16.08
C ASN A 76 3.68 13.37 16.62
N HIS A 77 2.82 12.78 15.77
CA HIS A 77 1.52 12.29 16.19
C HIS A 77 1.65 11.18 17.25
N VAL A 78 2.55 10.22 17.05
CA VAL A 78 2.82 9.13 18.02
C VAL A 78 3.31 9.70 19.34
N HIS A 79 4.30 10.61 19.33
CA HIS A 79 4.79 11.25 20.55
C HIS A 79 3.68 12.01 21.29
N LYS A 80 2.84 12.74 20.57
CA LYS A 80 1.69 13.46 21.16
C LYS A 80 0.71 12.49 21.82
N SER A 81 0.38 11.38 21.16
CA SER A 81 -0.51 10.35 21.70
C SER A 81 0.04 9.77 23.01
N ILE A 82 1.32 9.39 23.02
CA ILE A 82 2.00 8.85 24.21
C ILE A 82 1.96 9.88 25.35
N GLY A 83 2.25 11.15 25.07
CA GLY A 83 2.20 12.21 26.08
C GLY A 83 0.81 12.40 26.67
N GLN A 84 -0.23 12.40 25.83
CA GLN A 84 -1.63 12.49 26.28
C GLN A 84 -2.03 11.31 27.17
N ASP A 85 -1.67 10.09 26.79
CA ASP A 85 -2.02 8.88 27.55
C ASP A 85 -1.24 8.79 28.87
N THR A 86 -0.01 9.28 28.90
CA THR A 86 0.79 9.43 30.12
C THR A 86 0.11 10.40 31.10
N ILE A 87 -0.31 11.58 30.62
CA ILE A 87 -1.03 12.57 31.45
C ILE A 87 -2.33 11.97 32.00
N LYS A 88 -3.13 11.31 31.16
CA LYS A 88 -4.38 10.66 31.61
C LYS A 88 -4.13 9.59 32.67
N THR A 89 -3.02 8.87 32.59
CA THR A 89 -2.65 7.84 33.57
C THR A 89 -2.26 8.47 34.89
N LEU A 90 -1.46 9.54 34.88
CA LEU A 90 -1.06 10.26 36.09
C LEU A 90 -2.25 10.87 36.84
N LEU A 91 -3.23 11.41 36.11
CA LEU A 91 -4.46 11.96 36.70
C LEU A 91 -5.36 10.89 37.35
N LYS A 92 -5.11 9.60 37.10
CA LYS A 92 -5.85 8.47 37.68
C LYS A 92 -5.13 7.82 38.87
N VAL A 93 -3.95 8.30 39.25
CA VAL A 93 -3.27 7.89 40.47
C VAL A 93 -3.85 8.70 41.63
N PRO A 94 -4.33 8.07 42.72
CA PRO A 94 -4.97 8.76 43.85
C PRO A 94 -4.03 9.68 44.62
#